data_AF-A0A2R6BHF9-F1
#
_entry.id   AF-A0A2R6BHF9-F1
#
_cell.length_a   1.000
_cell.length_b   1.000
_cell.length_c   1.000
_cell.angle_alpha   90.00
_cell.angle_beta   90.00
_cell.angle_gamma   90.00
#
_symmetry.space_group_name_H-M   'P 1'
#
loop_
_entity.id
_entity.type
_entity.pdbx_description
1 polymer ?
#
loop_
_entity_poly.entity_id
_entity_poly.type
_entity_poly.pdbx_seq_one_letter_code
_entity_poly.pdbx_strand_id
1 'polypeptide(L)'
;VFKGYEIRMGEPKRLGAKPLFVIKTAAGEKVEEGCATQNVIGTSVHGIFESGEVRSAIAKRFLGFEQPQPSSWEIWDKELDRIANVVQENTDFEFVIQSARDF
;
A
#
# COMPACT_ATOMS: atom_id res chain seq x y z
N VAL A 1 5.54 -5.29 -9.29
CA VAL A 1 4.43 -4.59 -10.02
C VAL A 1 3.40 -4.24 -8.96
N PHE A 2 3.04 -2.97 -8.80
CA PHE A 2 2.09 -2.56 -7.76
C PHE A 2 0.66 -2.49 -8.31
N LYS A 3 -0.32 -2.58 -7.42
CA LYS A 3 -1.73 -2.32 -7.70
C LYS A 3 -2.17 -1.12 -6.86
N GLY A 4 -3.09 -0.34 -7.40
CA GLY A 4 -3.66 0.82 -6.74
C GLY A 4 -4.99 1.16 -7.39
N TYR A 5 -5.65 2.19 -6.87
CA TYR A 5 -6.90 2.69 -7.40
C TYR A 5 -6.87 4.20 -7.51
N GLU A 6 -7.74 4.74 -8.35
CA GLU A 6 -7.84 6.18 -8.58
C GLU A 6 -9.29 6.59 -8.31
N ILE A 7 -9.46 7.66 -7.52
CA ILE A 7 -10.76 8.31 -7.31
C ILE A 7 -10.53 9.79 -7.57
N ARG A 8 -10.87 10.25 -8.78
CA ARG A 8 -10.71 11.65 -9.15
C ARG A 8 -11.83 12.14 -10.06
N MET A 9 -12.11 13.43 -9.94
CA MET A 9 -13.00 14.17 -10.83
C MET A 9 -12.25 15.00 -11.88
N GLY A 10 -10.99 15.37 -11.63
CA GLY A 10 -10.19 16.23 -12.50
C GLY A 10 -9.11 15.47 -13.26
N GLU A 11 -8.69 15.98 -14.42
CA GLU A 11 -7.59 15.43 -15.23
C GLU A 11 -6.31 16.27 -15.07
N PRO A 12 -5.22 15.70 -14.52
CA PRO A 12 -3.97 16.43 -14.38
C PRO A 12 -3.34 16.68 -15.76
N LYS A 13 -2.99 17.95 -16.04
CA LYS A 13 -2.18 18.32 -17.20
C LYS A 13 -0.75 18.61 -16.75
N ARG A 14 0.21 17.92 -17.36
CA ARG A 14 1.64 18.15 -17.13
C ARG A 14 2.09 19.43 -17.83
N LEU A 15 2.60 20.41 -17.07
CA LEU A 15 3.20 21.65 -17.58
C LEU A 15 4.73 21.56 -17.57
N GLY A 16 5.29 20.53 -18.22
CA GLY A 16 6.74 20.31 -18.33
C GLY A 16 7.34 19.28 -17.36
N ALA A 17 6.58 18.78 -16.39
CA ALA A 17 7.00 17.65 -15.56
C ALA A 17 6.96 16.34 -16.37
N LYS A 18 7.86 15.40 -16.06
CA LYS A 18 7.84 14.04 -16.62
C LYS A 18 6.77 13.19 -15.92
N PRO A 19 6.21 12.16 -16.57
CA PRO A 19 5.35 11.21 -15.88
C PRO A 19 6.10 10.50 -14.75
N LEU A 20 5.38 10.13 -13.68
CA LEU A 20 5.98 9.42 -12.54
C LEU A 20 6.15 7.93 -12.86
N PHE A 21 5.13 7.31 -13.46
CA PHE A 21 5.16 5.93 -13.94
C PHE A 21 4.12 5.70 -15.05
N VAL A 22 4.19 4.54 -15.70
CA VAL A 22 3.16 4.07 -16.64
C VAL A 22 2.33 3.01 -15.95
N ILE A 23 1.02 3.22 -15.89
CA ILE A 23 0.07 2.24 -15.34
C ILE A 23 -0.62 1.48 -16.48
N LYS A 24 -1.11 0.29 -16.14
CA LYS A 24 -2.06 -0.44 -16.99
C LYS A 24 -3.45 -0.33 -16.36
N THR A 25 -4.41 0.24 -17.08
CA THR A 25 -5.80 0.37 -16.60
C THR A 25 -6.49 -1.00 -16.57
N ALA A 26 -7.65 -1.08 -15.92
CA ALA A 26 -8.47 -2.29 -15.93
C ALA A 26 -8.91 -2.72 -17.34
N ALA A 27 -9.08 -1.75 -18.26
CA ALA A 27 -9.35 -1.98 -19.68
C ALA A 27 -8.10 -2.44 -20.46
N GLY A 28 -6.92 -2.47 -19.82
CA GLY A 28 -5.67 -2.95 -20.40
C GLY A 28 -4.85 -1.89 -21.12
N GLU A 29 -5.31 -0.64 -21.14
CA GLU A 29 -4.61 0.49 -21.76
C GLU A 29 -3.40 0.91 -20.92
N LYS A 30 -2.34 1.36 -21.59
CA LYS A 30 -1.19 1.95 -20.92
C LYS A 30 -1.35 3.46 -20.86
N VAL A 31 -1.32 4.01 -19.65
CA VAL A 31 -1.48 5.45 -19.42
C VAL A 31 -0.32 5.96 -18.60
N GLU A 32 0.22 7.12 -18.98
CA GLU A 32 1.23 7.83 -18.21
C GLU A 32 0.59 8.56 -17.02
N GLU A 33 0.95 8.17 -15.82
CA GLU A 33 0.37 8.71 -14.59
C GLU A 33 1.40 9.57 -13.84
N GLY A 34 0.90 10.65 -13.23
CA GLY A 34 1.61 11.37 -12.22
C GLY A 34 2.59 12.38 -12.80
N CYS A 35 3.30 13.05 -11.91
CA CYS A 35 4.30 14.04 -12.22
C CYS A 35 5.54 13.80 -11.37
N ALA A 36 6.71 13.88 -11.99
CA ALA A 36 8.00 13.85 -11.30
C ALA A 36 8.86 15.01 -11.79
N THR A 37 9.33 15.83 -10.85
CA THR A 37 10.32 16.88 -11.10
C THR A 37 11.29 16.95 -9.93
N GLN A 38 12.60 16.82 -10.19
CA GLN A 38 13.63 16.82 -9.15
C GLN A 38 13.24 15.97 -7.93
N ASN A 39 12.98 16.64 -6.80
CA ASN A 39 12.61 16.06 -5.51
C ASN A 39 11.10 16.18 -5.19
N VAL A 40 10.24 16.34 -6.19
CA VAL A 40 8.80 16.37 -6.03
C VAL A 40 8.19 15.30 -6.92
N ILE A 41 7.34 14.48 -6.31
CA ILE A 41 6.50 13.52 -7.02
C ILE A 41 5.04 13.74 -6.64
N GLY A 42 4.15 13.57 -7.61
CA GLY A 42 2.71 13.64 -7.42
C GLY A 42 2.04 12.54 -8.22
N THR A 43 1.02 11.91 -7.63
CA THR A 43 0.21 10.87 -8.27
C THR A 43 -1.19 10.94 -7.71
N SER A 44 -2.20 10.64 -8.54
CA SER A 44 -3.58 10.43 -8.10
C SER A 44 -3.86 8.98 -7.73
N VAL A 45 -2.89 8.08 -7.87
CA VAL A 45 -3.05 6.67 -7.50
C VAL A 45 -2.93 6.52 -5.99
N HIS A 46 -3.98 6.00 -5.38
CA HIS A 46 -4.02 5.63 -3.97
C HIS A 46 -3.44 4.23 -3.76
N GLY A 47 -2.95 3.97 -2.54
CA GLY A 47 -2.36 2.69 -2.16
C GLY A 47 -0.94 2.47 -2.66
N ILE A 48 -0.30 3.46 -3.32
CA ILE A 48 1.06 3.30 -3.85
C ILE A 48 2.09 2.93 -2.77
N PHE A 49 1.89 3.37 -1.54
CA PHE A 49 2.77 3.08 -0.42
C PHE A 49 2.52 1.71 0.22
N GLU A 50 1.52 0.94 -0.20
CA GLU A 50 1.30 -0.42 0.29
C GLU A 50 2.28 -1.41 -0.37
N SER A 51 2.73 -1.11 -1.60
CA SER A 51 3.78 -1.86 -2.28
C SER A 51 5.15 -1.56 -1.66
N GLY A 52 5.82 -2.60 -1.18
CA GLY A 52 7.18 -2.52 -0.69
C GLY A 52 8.16 -2.03 -1.76
N GLU A 53 7.97 -2.46 -3.01
CA GLU A 53 8.83 -2.07 -4.12
C GLU A 53 8.71 -0.57 -4.44
N VAL A 54 7.49 -0.02 -4.38
CA VAL A 54 7.28 1.43 -4.58
C VAL A 54 7.90 2.21 -3.43
N ARG A 55 7.70 1.79 -2.17
CA ARG A 55 8.35 2.43 -1.01
C ARG A 55 9.87 2.42 -1.13
N SER A 56 10.46 1.28 -1.49
CA SER A 56 11.90 1.15 -1.68
C SER A 56 12.40 2.01 -2.85
N ALA A 57 11.67 2.08 -3.96
CA ALA A 57 12.03 2.94 -5.09
C ALA A 57 11.98 4.43 -4.73
N ILE A 58 10.98 4.86 -3.97
CA ILE A 58 10.86 6.23 -3.45
C ILE A 58 11.99 6.51 -2.46
N ALA A 59 12.23 5.63 -1.48
CA ALA A 59 13.32 5.79 -0.52
C ALA A 59 14.69 5.86 -1.20
N LYS A 60 14.95 4.99 -2.19
CA LYS A 60 16.16 5.06 -3.02
C LYS A 60 16.28 6.38 -3.76
N ARG A 61 15.20 6.85 -4.39
CA ARG A 61 15.17 8.12 -5.14
C ARG A 61 15.51 9.32 -4.27
N PHE A 62 14.96 9.37 -3.06
CA PHE A 62 15.01 10.58 -2.22
C PHE A 62 16.11 10.56 -1.17
N LEU A 63 16.40 9.38 -0.63
CA LEU A 63 17.29 9.21 0.52
C LEU A 63 18.54 8.39 0.17
N GLY A 64 18.60 7.78 -1.03
CA GLY A 64 19.71 6.91 -1.42
C GLY A 64 19.76 5.58 -0.65
N PHE A 65 18.70 5.23 0.09
CA PHE A 65 18.65 3.98 0.85
C PHE A 65 18.22 2.81 -0.03
N GLU A 66 19.03 1.77 -0.06
CA GLU A 66 18.64 0.44 -0.52
C GLU A 66 18.47 -0.48 0.69
N GLN A 67 17.23 -0.76 1.05
CA GLN A 67 16.92 -1.94 1.85
C GLN A 67 15.78 -2.71 1.19
N PRO A 68 15.95 -4.02 0.96
CA PRO A 68 14.81 -4.90 0.73
C PRO A 68 14.01 -4.93 2.03
N GLN A 69 12.88 -4.24 2.04
CA GLN A 69 11.95 -4.36 3.16
C GLN A 69 11.20 -5.69 3.01
N PRO A 70 11.06 -6.49 4.10
CA PRO A 70 10.14 -7.61 4.09
C PRO A 70 8.75 -7.13 3.67
N SER A 71 7.94 -8.02 3.08
CA SER A 71 6.61 -7.63 2.64
C SER A 71 5.84 -7.05 3.83
N SER A 72 5.25 -5.87 3.67
CA SER A 72 4.39 -5.29 4.72
C SER A 72 3.29 -6.25 5.13
N TRP A 73 2.81 -7.08 4.20
CA TRP A 73 1.82 -8.10 4.47
C TRP A 73 2.38 -9.22 5.34
N GLU A 74 3.61 -9.67 5.12
CA GLU A 74 4.23 -10.71 5.97
C GLU A 74 4.50 -10.18 7.38
N ILE A 75 4.89 -8.91 7.52
CA ILE A 75 5.05 -8.28 8.84
C ILE A 75 3.69 -8.14 9.52
N TRP A 76 2.68 -7.67 8.78
CA TRP A 76 1.33 -7.49 9.28
C TRP A 76 0.71 -8.81 9.75
N ASP A 77 0.87 -9.87 8.97
CA ASP A 77 0.37 -11.22 9.30
C ASP A 77 1.00 -11.73 10.60
N LYS A 78 2.32 -11.59 10.74
CA LYS A 78 3.03 -11.94 12.00
C LYS A 78 2.56 -11.12 13.20
N GLU A 79 2.29 -9.84 13.03
CA GLU A 79 1.78 -9.00 14.11
C GLU A 79 0.32 -9.35 14.47
N LEU A 80 -0.50 -9.71 13.48
CA LEU A 80 -1.85 -10.22 13.73
C LEU A 80 -1.80 -11.53 14.51
N ASP A 81 -0.93 -12.48 14.13
CA ASP A 81 -0.73 -13.73 14.88
C ASP A 81 -0.28 -13.44 16.32
N ARG A 82 0.66 -12.50 16.49
CA ARG A 82 1.13 -12.11 17.83
C ARG A 82 -0.01 -11.58 18.69
N ILE A 83 -0.85 -10.70 18.15
CA ILE A 83 -2.00 -10.15 18.88
C ILE A 83 -3.03 -11.25 19.14
N ALA A 84 -3.33 -12.10 18.16
CA ALA A 84 -4.28 -13.20 18.29
C ALA A 84 -3.86 -14.16 19.41
N ASN A 85 -2.57 -14.52 19.49
CA ASN A 85 -2.05 -15.37 20.55
C ASN A 85 -2.24 -14.75 21.93
N VAL A 86 -1.91 -13.46 22.10
CA VAL A 86 -2.12 -12.76 23.37
C VAL A 86 -3.60 -12.75 23.76
N VAL A 87 -4.49 -12.50 22.81
CA VAL A 87 -5.93 -12.52 23.10
C VAL A 87 -6.39 -13.92 23.49
N GLN A 88 -5.95 -14.97 22.79
CA GLN A 88 -6.26 -16.38 23.09
C GLN A 88 -5.76 -16.82 24.47
N GLU A 89 -4.56 -16.42 24.85
CA GLU A 89 -3.99 -16.78 26.17
C GLU A 89 -4.69 -16.07 27.33
N ASN A 90 -5.31 -14.91 27.09
CA ASN A 90 -5.86 -14.05 28.14
C ASN A 90 -7.39 -13.95 28.11
N THR A 91 -8.07 -14.66 27.22
CA THR A 91 -9.54 -14.63 27.08
C THR A 91 -10.11 -16.03 27.14
N ASP A 92 -11.13 -16.24 27.96
CA ASP A 92 -11.93 -17.47 27.93
C ASP A 92 -12.85 -17.48 26.71
N PHE A 93 -12.31 -17.93 25.58
CA PHE A 93 -13.04 -18.00 24.32
C PHE A 93 -14.21 -18.97 24.37
N GLU A 94 -14.13 -20.04 25.18
CA GLU A 94 -15.22 -21.00 25.30
C GLU A 94 -16.44 -20.34 25.94
N PHE A 95 -16.23 -19.60 27.03
CA PHE A 95 -17.28 -18.82 27.67
C PHE A 95 -17.88 -17.76 26.73
N VAL A 96 -17.04 -17.03 25.98
CA VAL A 96 -17.50 -16.01 25.03
C VAL A 96 -18.33 -16.62 23.91
N ILE A 97 -17.88 -17.73 23.31
CA ILE A 97 -18.59 -18.42 22.23
C ILE A 97 -19.91 -19.02 22.75
N GLN A 98 -19.91 -19.61 23.94
CA GLN A 98 -21.13 -20.15 24.55
C GLN A 98 -22.15 -19.04 24.83
N SER A 99 -21.71 -17.94 25.43
CA SER A 99 -22.58 -16.79 25.73
C SER A 99 -23.19 -16.16 24.47
N ALA A 100 -22.48 -16.19 23.34
CA ALA A 100 -22.98 -15.69 22.06
C ALA A 100 -24.01 -16.63 21.39
N ARG A 101 -24.00 -17.93 21.72
CA ARG A 101 -24.97 -18.92 21.21
C ARG A 101 -26.27 -18.94 22.02
N ASP A 102 -26.20 -18.53 23.29
CA ASP A 102 -27.33 -18.49 24.20
C ASP A 102 -28.16 -17.18 24.08
N PHE A 103 -27.79 -16.30 23.13
CA PHE A 103 -28.48 -15.08 22.71
C PHE A 103 -29.24 -15.29 21.39
#